data_AF-A0A832GDY4-F1
#
_entry.id   AF-A0A832GDY4-F1
#
_cell.length_a   1.000
_cell.length_b   1.000
_cell.length_c   1.000
_cell.angle_alpha   90.00
_cell.angle_beta   90.00
_cell.angle_gamma   90.00
#
_symmetry.space_group_name_H-M   'P 1'
#
loop_
_entity.id
_entity.type
_entity.pdbx_description
1 polymer ?
#
loop_
_entity_poly.entity_id
_entity_poly.type
_entity_poly.pdbx_seq_one_letter_code
_entity_poly.pdbx_strand_id
1 'polypeptide(L)'
;MPTYAFEAMNSSGQEVRDEVEASSSEEAIAKIRQKGFFPTKVREKAGKKKVSKKAEAETAGPLTPKRKMPLAIGGVSRKQLVTFTRQLSTLQDAGLPILRSLQILEQQQKPGLLKAIVGGVADEVEGGASLS
;
A
#
# COMPACT_ATOMS: atom_id res chain seq x y z
N MET A 1 -6.09 8.40 27.35
CA MET A 1 -7.31 8.18 26.55
C MET A 1 -6.87 7.70 25.17
N PRO A 2 -7.57 6.76 24.52
CA PRO A 2 -7.22 6.35 23.17
C PRO A 2 -7.42 7.51 22.19
N THR A 3 -6.49 7.63 21.25
CA THR A 3 -6.58 8.62 20.17
C THR A 3 -7.17 7.92 18.95
N TYR A 4 -8.19 8.51 18.34
CA TYR A 4 -8.82 8.02 17.12
C TYR A 4 -8.39 8.91 15.96
N ALA A 5 -7.79 8.33 14.93
CA ALA A 5 -7.57 9.03 13.68
C ALA A 5 -8.87 8.99 12.87
N PHE A 6 -9.33 10.15 12.40
CA PHE A 6 -10.54 10.24 11.62
C PHE A 6 -10.33 10.96 10.29
N GLU A 7 -10.97 10.44 9.25
CA GLU A 7 -11.22 11.14 7.99
C GLU A 7 -12.67 11.64 8.07
N ALA A 8 -12.87 12.94 7.94
CA ALA A 8 -14.20 13.53 7.91
C ALA A 8 -14.32 14.58 6.82
N MET A 9 -15.51 14.72 6.26
CA MET A 9 -15.83 15.69 5.23
C MET A 9 -16.45 16.93 5.87
N ASN A 10 -15.96 18.12 5.56
CA ASN A 10 -16.61 19.36 5.97
C ASN A 10 -17.83 19.67 5.08
N SER A 11 -18.66 20.65 5.46
CA SER A 11 -19.83 21.08 4.67
C SER A 11 -19.48 21.64 3.29
N SER A 12 -18.20 21.96 3.05
CA SER A 12 -17.66 22.40 1.76
C SER A 12 -17.17 21.24 0.88
N GLY A 13 -17.34 19.98 1.30
CA GLY A 13 -16.93 18.79 0.55
C GLY A 13 -15.43 18.49 0.59
N GLN A 14 -14.65 19.18 1.44
CA GLN A 14 -13.23 18.92 1.62
C GLN A 14 -13.02 17.85 2.69
N GLU A 15 -12.11 16.91 2.40
CA GLU A 15 -11.70 15.86 3.33
C GLU A 15 -10.66 16.41 4.32
N VAL A 16 -10.98 16.36 5.61
CA VAL A 16 -10.10 16.69 6.72
C VAL A 16 -9.68 15.41 7.41
N ARG A 17 -8.36 15.23 7.56
CA ARG A 17 -7.77 14.13 8.32
C ARG A 17 -7.18 14.71 9.59
N ASP A 18 -7.71 14.30 10.74
CA ASP A 18 -7.25 14.78 12.03
C ASP A 18 -7.39 13.68 13.09
N GLU A 19 -6.89 13.93 14.30
CA GLU A 19 -6.93 13.02 15.41
C GLU A 19 -7.89 13.56 16.50
N VAL A 20 -8.69 12.68 17.10
CA VAL A 20 -9.61 13.02 18.19
C VAL A 20 -9.39 12.08 19.36
N GLU A 21 -9.24 12.64 20.56
CA GLU A 21 -9.21 11.86 21.78
C GLU A 21 -10.64 11.53 22.23
N ALA A 22 -10.94 10.25 22.34
CA ALA A 22 -12.23 9.75 22.80
C ALA A 22 -12.01 8.48 23.61
N SER A 23 -12.96 8.12 24.48
CA SER A 23 -12.90 6.85 25.22
C SER A 23 -13.47 5.67 24.44
N SER A 24 -14.21 5.94 23.36
CA SER A 24 -14.79 4.93 22.48
C SER A 24 -14.95 5.44 21.03
N SER A 25 -15.10 4.52 20.08
CA SER A 25 -15.40 4.84 18.67
C SER A 25 -16.69 5.65 18.52
N GLU A 26 -17.73 5.35 19.31
CA GLU A 26 -18.99 6.08 19.32
C GLU A 26 -18.81 7.52 19.82
N GLU A 27 -18.00 7.72 20.87
CA GLU A 27 -17.69 9.05 21.39
C GLU A 27 -16.81 9.85 20.41
N ALA A 28 -15.91 9.20 19.68
CA ALA A 28 -15.13 9.82 18.61
C ALA A 28 -16.05 10.34 17.49
N ILE A 29 -16.99 9.52 17.02
CA ILE A 29 -17.99 9.91 16.00
C ILE A 29 -18.83 11.10 16.49
N ALA A 30 -19.26 11.08 17.75
CA ALA A 30 -20.03 12.17 18.35
C ALA A 30 -19.23 13.49 18.40
N LYS A 31 -17.96 13.45 18.81
CA LYS A 31 -17.07 14.63 18.83
C LYS A 31 -16.78 15.18 17.44
N ILE A 32 -16.60 14.31 16.44
CA ILE A 32 -16.37 14.72 15.05
C ILE A 32 -17.61 15.40 14.48
N ARG A 33 -18.81 14.85 14.73
CA ARG A 33 -20.09 15.45 14.34
C ARG A 33 -20.38 16.76 15.06
N GLN A 34 -20.05 16.88 16.35
CA GLN A 34 -20.17 18.13 17.12
C GLN A 34 -19.27 19.24 16.56
N LYS A 35 -18.10 18.88 16.00
CA LYS A 35 -17.21 19.82 15.30
C LYS A 35 -17.69 20.19 13.89
N GLY A 36 -18.86 19.71 13.46
CA GLY A 36 -19.44 20.01 12.15
C GLY A 36 -18.82 19.21 10.99
N PHE A 37 -18.05 18.16 11.29
CA PHE A 37 -17.46 17.28 10.28
C PHE A 37 -18.26 15.98 10.16
N PHE A 38 -18.41 15.48 8.93
CA PHE A 38 -19.07 14.21 8.63
C PHE A 38 -18.04 13.08 8.55
N PRO A 39 -17.94 12.19 9.55
CA PRO A 39 -16.92 11.13 9.55
C PRO A 39 -17.16 10.14 8.41
N THR A 40 -16.17 9.98 7.54
CA THR A 40 -16.16 8.98 6.47
C THR A 40 -15.41 7.72 6.90
N LYS A 41 -14.36 7.86 7.72
CA LYS A 41 -13.64 6.74 8.36
C LYS A 41 -13.15 7.12 9.75
N VAL A 42 -13.37 6.28 10.74
CA VAL A 42 -12.82 6.43 12.10
C VAL A 42 -12.01 5.19 12.44
N ARG A 43 -10.74 5.35 12.80
CA ARG A 43 -9.85 4.26 13.21
C ARG A 43 -9.22 4.54 14.57
N GLU A 44 -9.33 3.57 15.46
CA GLU A 44 -8.71 3.62 16.79
C GLU A 44 -7.20 3.39 16.69
N LYS A 45 -6.39 4.33 17.20
CA LYS A 45 -4.99 4.05 17.56
C LYS A 45 -4.98 3.54 19.01
N ALA A 46 -5.36 2.27 19.19
CA ALA A 46 -5.20 1.59 20.47
C ALA A 46 -3.71 1.36 20.72
N GLY A 47 -3.15 2.06 21.70
CA GLY A 47 -1.74 1.99 22.04
C GLY A 47 -1.30 0.59 22.48
N LYS A 48 -0.32 0.01 21.77
CA LYS A 48 0.61 -0.98 22.32
C LYS A 48 2.05 -0.54 22.06
N LYS A 49 2.75 -0.27 23.16
CA LYS A 49 4.21 -0.25 23.39
C LYS A 49 5.09 -0.36 22.14
N LYS A 50 5.84 0.71 21.83
CA LYS A 50 7.21 0.55 21.32
C LYS A 50 8.19 1.04 22.37
N VAL A 51 8.75 0.06 23.09
CA VAL A 51 10.04 0.16 23.75
C VAL A 51 11.04 0.62 22.68
N SER A 52 11.41 1.90 22.72
CA SER A 52 12.58 2.40 22.00
C SER A 52 13.70 2.51 23.02
N LYS A 53 14.31 1.36 23.31
CA LYS A 53 15.62 1.34 23.95
C LYS A 53 16.62 1.81 22.90
N LYS A 54 17.19 3.00 23.11
CA LYS A 54 18.41 3.47 22.47
C LYS A 54 19.59 2.58 22.86
N ALA A 55 20.50 2.37 21.91
CA ALA A 55 21.96 2.17 21.97
C ALA A 55 22.35 1.29 20.77
N GLU A 56 22.77 1.89 19.64
CA GLU A 56 24.20 2.15 19.27
C GLU A 56 24.89 0.86 18.77
N ALA A 57 25.71 0.82 17.71
CA ALA A 57 26.11 1.75 16.66
C ALA A 57 26.99 0.95 15.65
N GLU A 58 27.20 1.53 14.46
CA GLU A 58 28.28 1.28 13.48
C GLU A 58 28.25 -0.07 12.70
N THR A 59 28.52 -0.20 11.39
CA THR A 59 29.31 0.57 10.41
C THR A 59 28.82 0.33 8.95
N ALA A 60 28.97 1.36 8.11
CA ALA A 60 29.32 1.33 6.67
C ALA A 60 28.32 0.87 5.58
N GLY A 61 28.07 1.77 4.60
CA GLY A 61 27.72 1.43 3.21
C GLY A 61 26.52 2.20 2.61
N PRO A 62 26.65 2.94 1.48
CA PRO A 62 25.63 3.87 0.99
C PRO A 62 24.58 3.24 0.06
N LEU A 63 23.38 3.82 0.11
CA LEU A 63 22.38 3.97 -0.97
C LEU A 63 22.13 2.78 -1.93
N THR A 64 21.10 2.00 -1.62
CA THR A 64 20.07 1.67 -2.62
C THR A 64 18.70 1.91 -1.98
N PRO A 65 17.77 2.67 -2.59
CA PRO A 65 16.42 2.75 -2.07
C PRO A 65 15.74 1.43 -2.44
N LYS A 66 15.92 0.41 -1.59
CA LYS A 66 15.12 -0.82 -1.69
C LYS A 66 13.66 -0.38 -1.69
N ARG A 67 13.02 -0.48 -2.86
CA ARG A 67 11.58 -0.28 -3.08
C ARG A 67 10.90 -0.93 -1.89
N LYS A 68 10.33 -0.12 -1.01
CA LYS A 68 9.59 -0.59 0.16
C LYS A 68 8.39 -1.33 -0.39
N MET A 69 8.51 -2.64 -0.58
CA MET A 69 7.37 -3.50 -0.83
C MET A 69 6.40 -3.25 0.32
N PRO A 70 5.22 -2.67 0.06
CA PRO A 70 4.24 -2.52 1.11
C PRO A 70 3.91 -3.95 1.56
N LEU A 71 4.10 -4.23 2.86
CA LEU A 71 3.55 -5.43 3.50
C LEU A 71 2.02 -5.33 3.39
N ALA A 72 1.49 -5.68 2.22
CA ALA A 72 0.08 -5.91 2.02
C ALA A 72 -0.24 -7.23 2.71
N ILE A 73 -0.95 -7.14 3.84
CA ILE A 73 -1.51 -8.31 4.54
C ILE A 73 -2.65 -8.82 3.65
N GLY A 74 -2.32 -9.66 2.68
CA GLY A 74 -3.24 -10.21 1.67
C GLY A 74 -2.53 -10.48 0.36
N GLY A 75 -2.62 -11.73 -0.14
CA GLY A 75 -2.04 -12.14 -1.41
C GLY A 75 -2.75 -11.52 -2.62
N VAL A 76 -2.23 -11.81 -3.82
CA VAL A 76 -2.90 -11.44 -5.07
C VAL A 76 -4.16 -12.28 -5.23
N SER A 77 -5.30 -11.65 -5.54
CA SER A 77 -6.54 -12.40 -5.75
C SER A 77 -6.45 -13.30 -6.99
N ARG A 78 -7.13 -14.45 -6.95
CA ARG A 78 -7.18 -15.39 -8.08
C ARG A 78 -7.66 -14.71 -9.38
N LYS A 79 -8.63 -13.81 -9.28
CA LYS A 79 -9.14 -13.04 -10.43
C LYS A 79 -8.05 -12.18 -11.07
N GLN A 80 -7.25 -11.49 -10.27
CA GLN A 80 -6.14 -10.68 -10.76
C GLN A 80 -5.07 -11.53 -11.43
N LEU A 81 -4.73 -12.69 -10.87
CA LEU A 81 -3.80 -13.63 -11.49
C LEU A 81 -4.30 -14.12 -12.85
N VAL A 82 -5.56 -14.54 -12.94
CA VAL A 82 -6.16 -15.00 -14.20
C VAL A 82 -6.15 -13.90 -15.26
N THR A 83 -6.49 -12.67 -14.90
CA THR A 83 -6.43 -11.54 -15.84
C THR A 83 -5.00 -11.27 -16.29
N PHE A 84 -4.05 -11.23 -15.35
CA PHE A 84 -2.64 -11.00 -15.64
C PHE A 84 -2.06 -12.06 -16.59
N THR A 85 -2.27 -13.34 -16.31
CA THR A 85 -1.73 -14.43 -17.15
C THR A 85 -2.35 -14.45 -18.55
N ARG A 86 -3.65 -14.13 -18.67
CA ARG A 86 -4.30 -14.00 -19.99
C ARG A 86 -3.73 -12.84 -20.81
N GLN A 87 -3.49 -11.71 -20.15
CA GLN A 87 -2.88 -10.55 -20.81
C GLN A 87 -1.43 -10.85 -21.22
N LEU A 88 -0.66 -11.53 -20.36
CA LEU A 88 0.70 -11.98 -20.69
C LEU A 88 0.70 -12.94 -21.88
N SER A 89 -0.19 -13.94 -21.90
CA SER A 89 -0.36 -14.85 -23.05
C SER A 89 -0.63 -14.07 -24.33
N THR A 90 -1.58 -13.12 -24.30
CA THR A 90 -1.93 -12.32 -25.48
C THR A 90 -0.73 -11.54 -26.02
N LEU A 91 0.11 -10.99 -25.14
CA LEU A 91 1.31 -10.27 -25.56
C LEU A 91 2.40 -11.20 -26.10
N GLN A 92 2.56 -12.40 -25.53
CA GLN A 92 3.45 -13.43 -26.08
C GLN A 92 2.96 -13.95 -27.44
N ASP A 93 1.67 -14.20 -27.59
CA ASP A 93 1.04 -14.64 -28.85
C ASP A 93 1.21 -13.57 -29.94
N ALA A 94 1.24 -12.29 -29.56
CA ALA A 94 1.56 -11.17 -30.44
C ALA A 94 3.06 -11.03 -30.75
N GLY A 95 3.91 -11.90 -30.21
CA GLY A 95 5.35 -11.93 -30.47
C GLY A 95 6.17 -10.88 -29.70
N LEU A 96 5.61 -10.25 -28.66
CA LEU A 96 6.36 -9.28 -27.88
C LEU A 96 7.41 -9.99 -27.00
N PRO A 97 8.63 -9.44 -26.89
CA PRO A 97 9.62 -9.92 -25.94
C PRO A 97 9.06 -9.97 -24.52
N ILE A 98 9.37 -11.02 -23.76
CA ILE A 98 8.85 -11.25 -22.40
C ILE A 98 9.08 -10.05 -21.49
N LEU A 99 10.29 -9.49 -21.47
CA LEU A 99 10.62 -8.33 -20.65
C LEU A 99 9.72 -7.13 -20.99
N ARG A 100 9.47 -6.90 -22.27
CA ARG A 100 8.59 -5.83 -22.73
C ARG A 100 7.15 -6.06 -22.29
N SER A 101 6.69 -7.31 -22.39
CA SER A 101 5.36 -7.71 -21.93
C SER A 101 5.18 -7.49 -20.43
N LEU A 102 6.17 -7.85 -19.60
CA LEU A 102 6.14 -7.63 -18.15
C LEU A 102 6.08 -6.14 -17.79
N GLN A 103 6.88 -5.29 -18.44
CA GLN A 103 6.86 -3.84 -18.24
C GLN A 103 5.50 -3.22 -18.59
N ILE A 104 4.89 -3.63 -19.71
CA ILE A 104 3.56 -3.15 -20.11
C ILE A 104 2.52 -3.55 -19.05
N LEU A 105 2.56 -4.80 -18.58
CA LEU A 105 1.63 -5.29 -17.57
C LEU A 105 1.81 -4.58 -16.23
N GLU A 106 3.04 -4.32 -15.79
CA GLU A 106 3.35 -3.55 -14.58
C GLU A 106 2.71 -2.14 -14.63
N GLN A 107 2.86 -1.44 -15.76
CA GLN A 107 2.31 -0.10 -15.96
C GLN A 107 0.78 -0.08 -15.91
N GLN A 108 0.14 -1.12 -16.44
CA GLN A 108 -1.32 -1.28 -16.43
C GLN A 108 -1.88 -1.66 -15.05
N GLN A 109 -1.07 -2.22 -14.15
CA GLN A 109 -1.54 -2.55 -12.81
C GLN A 109 -1.77 -1.30 -11.95
N LYS A 110 -2.84 -1.34 -11.16
CA LYS A 110 -3.08 -0.37 -10.09
C LYS A 110 -1.99 -0.48 -9.02
N PRO A 111 -1.66 0.61 -8.29
CA PRO A 111 -0.75 0.54 -7.16
C PRO A 111 -1.18 -0.54 -6.16
N GLY A 112 -0.28 -1.48 -5.86
CA GLY A 112 -0.58 -2.62 -4.99
C GLY A 112 0.46 -3.73 -5.08
N LEU A 113 0.17 -4.86 -4.42
CA LEU A 113 1.09 -5.99 -4.30
C LEU A 113 1.48 -6.59 -5.65
N LEU A 114 0.50 -6.83 -6.54
CA LEU A 114 0.76 -7.42 -7.86
C LEU A 114 1.70 -6.54 -8.70
N LYS A 115 1.53 -5.22 -8.67
CA LYS A 115 2.43 -4.29 -9.37
C LYS A 115 3.86 -4.40 -8.87
N ALA A 116 4.05 -4.42 -7.56
CA ALA A 116 5.37 -4.55 -6.95
C ALA A 116 6.04 -5.88 -7.28
N ILE A 117 5.27 -6.98 -7.31
CA ILE A 117 5.78 -8.31 -7.70
C ILE A 117 6.19 -8.31 -9.17
N VAL A 118 5.33 -7.86 -10.08
CA VAL A 118 5.62 -7.86 -11.53
C VAL A 118 6.82 -6.97 -11.84
N GLY A 119 6.94 -5.80 -11.20
CA GLY A 119 8.11 -4.95 -11.33
C GLY A 119 9.39 -5.63 -10.84
N GLY A 120 9.35 -6.31 -9.70
CA GLY A 120 10.49 -7.09 -9.21
C GLY A 120 10.91 -8.22 -10.16
N VAL A 121 9.94 -8.97 -10.72
CA VAL A 121 10.22 -10.01 -11.71
C VAL A 121 10.81 -9.41 -13.00
N ALA A 122 10.30 -8.25 -13.45
CA ALA A 122 10.87 -7.57 -14.61
C ALA A 122 12.32 -7.14 -14.37
N ASP A 123 12.61 -6.57 -13.20
CA ASP A 123 13.96 -6.16 -12.78
C ASP A 123 14.92 -7.37 -12.73
N GLU A 124 14.47 -8.52 -12.22
CA GLU A 124 15.27 -9.76 -12.16
C GLU A 124 15.56 -10.34 -13.55
N VAL A 125 14.55 -10.37 -14.43
CA VAL A 125 14.71 -10.86 -15.80
C VAL A 125 15.59 -9.92 -16.63
N GLU A 126 15.48 -8.61 -16.42
CA GLU A 126 16.40 -7.62 -17.01
C GLU A 126 17.85 -7.84 -16.54
N GLY A 127 18.02 -8.25 -15.29
CA GLY A 127 19.31 -8.68 -14.72
C GLY A 127 19.83 -10.02 -15.24
N GLY A 128 19.09 -10.71 -16.12
CA GLY A 128 19.48 -11.99 -16.72
C GLY A 128 19.07 -13.23 -15.94
N ALA A 129 18.22 -13.09 -14.91
CA ALA A 129 17.64 -14.24 -14.24
C ALA A 129 16.69 -15.02 -15.17
N SER A 130 16.60 -16.34 -14.96
CA SER A 130 15.58 -17.15 -15.61
C SER A 130 14.20 -16.78 -15.08
N LEU A 131 13.18 -16.80 -15.94
CA LEU A 131 11.79 -16.55 -15.57
C LEU A 131 11.13 -17.74 -14.83
N SER A 132 11.74 -18.92 -14.90
CA SER A 132 11.21 -20.21 -14.41
C SER A 132 11.44 -20.46 -12.93
#